data_AF-A0A0L8FLR6-F1
#
_entry.id   AF-A0A0L8FLR6-F1
#
_cell.length_a   1.000
_cell.length_b   1.000
_cell.length_c   1.000
_cell.angle_alpha   90.00
_cell.angle_beta   90.00
_cell.angle_gamma   90.00
#
_symmetry.space_group_name_H-M   'P 1'
#
loop_
_entity.id
_entity.type
_entity.pdbx_description
1 polymer ?
#
loop_
_entity_poly.entity_id
_entity_poly.type
_entity_poly.pdbx_seq_one_letter_code
_entity_poly.pdbx_strand_id
1 'polypeptide(L)' 'MNEHRLPKICLYGELSEAKRPRGAPLRQNKDQLKSTLKSTNIDPAHWEDISANRPFWRHIIKM' A
#
# COMPACT_ATOMS: atom_id res chain seq x y z
N MET A 1 -7.40 12.22 -11.83
CA MET A 1 -8.10 11.30 -10.90
C MET A 1 -8.72 12.13 -9.79
N ASN A 2 -10.06 12.23 -9.71
CA ASN A 2 -10.72 13.11 -8.72
C ASN A 2 -10.52 12.60 -7.29
N GLU A 3 -9.96 13.45 -6.45
CA GLU A 3 -9.56 13.15 -5.08
C GLU A 3 -10.76 13.03 -4.12
N HIS A 4 -11.89 13.63 -4.51
CA HIS A 4 -13.11 13.73 -3.70
C HIS A 4 -14.12 12.58 -3.90
N ARG A 5 -13.75 11.49 -4.60
CA ARG A 5 -14.68 10.36 -4.76
C ARG A 5 -14.81 9.63 -3.42
N LEU A 6 -16.04 9.41 -2.97
CA LEU A 6 -16.35 8.71 -1.71
C LEU A 6 -15.56 7.40 -1.50
N PRO A 7 -15.34 6.54 -2.50
CA PRO A 7 -14.52 5.35 -2.32
C PRO A 7 -13.06 5.67 -2.01
N LYS A 8 -12.51 6.75 -2.56
CA LYS A 8 -11.13 7.19 -2.27
C LYS A 8 -11.06 7.84 -0.88
N ILE A 9 -12.06 8.60 -0.47
CA ILE A 9 -12.11 9.17 0.88
C ILE A 9 -12.30 8.07 1.93
N CYS A 10 -13.16 7.08 1.68
CA CYS A 10 -13.35 5.96 2.60
C CYS A 10 -12.11 5.05 2.65
N LEU A 11 -11.51 4.74 1.50
CA LEU A 11 -10.35 3.86 1.42
C LEU A 11 -9.05 4.54 1.85
N TYR A 12 -8.91 5.88 1.76
CA TYR A 12 -7.66 6.61 2.07
C TYR A 12 -7.80 7.71 3.14
N GLY A 13 -9.01 8.08 3.57
CA GLY A 13 -9.26 9.20 4.50
C GLY A 13 -8.92 8.89 5.95
N GLU A 14 -9.11 7.65 6.39
CA GLU A 14 -8.62 7.19 7.70
C GLU A 14 -7.11 6.85 7.69
N LEU A 15 -6.47 6.84 6.51
CA LEU A 15 -5.06 6.49 6.33
C LEU A 15 -4.09 7.67 6.48
N SER A 16 -4.55 8.91 6.34
CA SER A 16 -3.69 10.10 6.43
C SER A 16 -3.35 10.47 7.87
N GLU A 17 -4.26 10.26 8.82
CA GLU A 17 -4.08 10.61 10.23
C GLU A 17 -3.82 9.37 11.10
N ALA A 18 -2.61 8.85 11.00
CA ALA A 18 -2.16 7.75 11.84
C ALA A 18 -1.72 8.22 13.23
N LYS A 19 -2.66 8.61 14.11
CA LYS A 19 -2.34 8.81 15.54
C LYS A 19 -3.54 8.47 16.45
N ARG A 20 -3.48 7.30 17.09
CA ARG A 20 -4.37 6.97 18.23
C ARG A 20 -3.73 7.47 19.54
N PRO A 21 -4.52 7.91 20.54
CA PRO A 21 -4.00 8.51 21.78
C PRO A 21 -3.40 7.52 22.80
N ARG A 22 -3.57 6.19 22.67
CA ARG A 22 -3.00 5.19 23.60
C ARG A 22 -2.60 3.89 22.91
N GLY A 23 -1.44 3.34 23.28
CA GLY A 23 -1.02 1.96 23.02
C GLY A 23 -0.49 1.68 21.61
N ALA A 24 0.68 2.25 21.28
CA ALA A 24 1.46 2.10 20.03
C ALA A 24 0.83 2.71 18.75
N PRO A 25 1.64 3.29 17.85
CA PRO A 25 1.17 3.66 16.51
C PRO A 25 0.54 2.44 15.83
N LEU A 26 -0.60 2.62 15.15
CA LEU A 26 -1.05 1.57 14.23
C LEU A 26 0.07 1.27 13.25
N ARG A 27 0.35 -0.02 13.01
CA ARG A 27 1.08 -0.43 11.81
C ARG A 27 0.37 0.22 10.64
N GLN A 28 0.97 1.22 10.01
CA GLN A 28 0.34 1.90 8.90
C GLN A 28 0.19 0.89 7.78
N ASN A 29 -0.86 1.00 6.97
CA ASN A 29 -1.01 0.13 5.81
C ASN A 29 0.24 0.20 4.90
N LYS A 30 0.92 1.35 4.84
CA LYS A 30 2.22 1.51 4.18
C LYS A 30 3.30 0.59 4.76
N ASP A 31 3.36 0.43 6.08
CA ASP A 31 4.33 -0.45 6.73
C ASP A 31 3.95 -1.92 6.53
N GLN A 32 2.66 -2.23 6.57
CA GLN A 32 2.16 -3.57 6.23
C GLN A 32 2.45 -3.92 4.77
N LEU A 33 2.23 -2.98 3.85
CA LEU A 33 2.55 -3.12 2.42
C LEU A 33 4.04 -3.33 2.22
N LYS A 34 4.91 -2.50 2.83
CA LYS A 34 6.37 -2.69 2.79
C LYS A 34 6.80 -4.05 3.35
N SER A 35 6.18 -4.50 4.44
CA SER A 35 6.45 -5.82 5.02
C SER A 35 6.06 -6.95 4.07
N THR A 36 4.89 -6.84 3.44
CA THR A 36 4.41 -7.83 2.47
C THR A 36 5.30 -7.85 1.22
N LEU A 37 5.65 -6.69 0.68
CA LEU A 37 6.56 -6.57 -0.47
C LEU A 37 7.92 -7.21 -0.18
N LYS A 38 8.49 -6.98 1.00
CA LYS A 38 9.72 -7.65 1.45
C LYS A 38 9.56 -9.16 1.53
N SER A 39 8.42 -9.66 2.04
CA SER A 39 8.18 -11.10 2.11
C SER A 39 8.00 -11.77 0.75
N THR A 40 7.53 -11.03 -0.26
CA THR A 40 7.39 -11.51 -1.64
C THR A 40 8.63 -11.23 -2.50
N ASN A 41 9.74 -10.80 -1.90
CA ASN A 41 10.98 -10.45 -2.57
C ASN A 41 10.84 -9.37 -3.65
N ILE A 42 9.86 -8.46 -3.48
CA ILE A 42 9.62 -7.31 -4.36
C ILE A 42 10.28 -6.10 -3.73
N ASP A 43 11.12 -5.40 -4.49
CA ASP A 43 11.78 -4.19 -4.03
C ASP A 43 10.75 -3.05 -3.80
N PRO A 44 10.64 -2.52 -2.57
CA PRO A 44 9.76 -1.39 -2.27
C PRO A 44 10.16 -0.08 -2.95
N ALA A 45 11.31 0.03 -3.60
CA ALA A 45 11.67 1.19 -4.43
C ALA A 45 11.10 1.09 -5.86
N HIS A 46 10.97 -0.12 -6.40
CA HIS A 46 10.58 -0.35 -7.80
C HIS A 46 9.14 -0.88 -7.96
N TRP A 47 8.40 -1.12 -6.87
CA TRP A 47 7.05 -1.69 -6.92
C TRP A 47 6.06 -0.86 -7.75
N GLU A 48 6.19 0.47 -7.80
CA GLU A 48 5.33 1.33 -8.63
C GLU A 48 5.54 1.03 -10.12
N ASP A 49 6.80 0.97 -10.56
CA ASP A 49 7.16 0.64 -11.95
C ASP A 49 6.70 -0.77 -12.35
N ILE A 50 6.86 -1.73 -11.44
CA ILE A 50 6.41 -3.11 -11.66
C ILE A 50 4.88 -3.15 -11.74
N SER A 51 4.17 -2.41 -10.88
CA SER A 51 2.71 -2.37 -10.85
C SER A 51 2.10 -1.67 -12.08
N ALA A 52 2.84 -0.72 -12.68
CA ALA A 52 2.47 -0.05 -13.92
C ALA A 52 2.43 -1.05 -15.09
N ASN A 53 3.32 -2.04 -15.11
CA ASN A 53 3.28 -3.14 -16.07
C ASN A 53 2.41 -4.29 -15.56
N ARG A 54 1.10 -4.21 -15.83
CA ARG A 54 0.09 -5.16 -15.33
C ARG A 54 0.35 -6.64 -15.68
N PRO A 55 0.80 -7.01 -16.91
CA PRO A 55 1.21 -8.38 -17.22
C PRO A 55 2.37 -8.87 -16.36
N PHE A 56 3.40 -8.04 -16.19
CA PHE A 56 4.59 -8.37 -15.41
C PHE A 56 4.27 -8.51 -13.91
N TRP A 57 3.44 -7.62 -13.38
CA TRP A 57 2.93 -7.70 -12.00
C TRP A 57 2.23 -9.03 -11.69
N ARG A 58 1.38 -9.51 -12.62
CA ARG A 58 0.68 -10.80 -12.46
C ARG A 58 1.63 -11.99 -12.46
N HIS A 59 2.76 -11.89 -13.16
CA HIS A 59 3.77 -12.95 -13.17
C HIS A 59 4.50 -13.01 -11.83
N ILE A 60 4.84 -11.84 -11.27
CA ILE A 60 5.57 -11.72 -10.00
C ILE A 60 4.74 -12.18 -8.79
N ILE A 61 3.44 -11.90 -8.76
CA ILE A 61 2.57 -12.28 -7.63
C ILE A 61 2.16 -13.77 -7.66
N LYS A 62 2.18 -14.41 -8.84
CA LYS A 62 1.71 -15.80 -8.98
C LYS A 62 2.72 -16.86 -8.55
N MET A 63 3.95 -16.46 -8.21
CA MET A 63 4.98 -17.33 -7.64
C MET A 63 4.75 -17.50 -6.14
#